data_AF-A0A9X5X757-F1
#
_entry.id   AF-A0A9X5X757-F1
#
_cell.length_a   1.000
_cell.length_b   1.000
_cell.length_c   1.000
_cell.angle_alpha   90.00
_cell.angle_beta   90.00
_cell.angle_gamma   90.00
#
_symmetry.space_group_name_H-M   'P 1'
#
loop_
_entity.id
_entity.type
_entity.pdbx_description
1 polymer ?
#
loop_
_entity_poly.entity_id
_entity_poly.type
_entity_poly.pdbx_seq_one_letter_code
_entity_poly.pdbx_strand_id
1 'polypeptide(L)'
;MPCPALPDGFDFTDPDLLHHRVPLPEFAELRRAEPVRWIPQPAGLAGFQDEGYWAVTRHADVKYVSTHPEIYSSYLNTAIIRFHEHMQRDAIDAQRLILLNMDPPEHTRVRQIVQRGFTPRAIRALEE
;
A
#
# COMPACT_ATOMS: atom_id res chain seq x y z
N MET A 1 10.17 20.80 -6.89
CA MET A 1 10.17 21.01 -8.35
C MET A 1 8.97 20.28 -8.94
N PRO A 2 8.23 20.89 -9.89
CA PRO A 2 7.12 20.21 -10.56
C PRO A 2 7.62 18.97 -11.31
N CYS A 3 6.85 17.88 -11.29
CA CYS A 3 7.17 16.67 -12.06
C CYS A 3 6.77 16.93 -13.51
N PRO A 4 7.68 16.87 -14.49
CA PRO A 4 7.29 17.01 -15.90
C PRO A 4 6.41 15.83 -16.38
N ALA A 5 6.34 14.74 -15.62
CA ALA A 5 5.63 13.52 -15.98
C ALA A 5 4.18 13.47 -15.45
N LEU A 6 3.77 14.38 -14.55
CA LEU A 6 2.44 14.38 -13.94
C LEU A 6 1.84 15.80 -13.92
N PRO A 7 0.50 15.93 -13.99
CA PRO A 7 -0.17 17.19 -13.67
C PRO A 7 0.18 17.69 -12.26
N ASP A 8 0.16 19.00 -12.05
CA ASP A 8 0.35 19.58 -10.73
C ASP A 8 -0.75 19.11 -9.76
N GLY A 9 -0.35 18.66 -8.57
CA GLY A 9 -1.27 18.16 -7.55
C GLY A 9 -1.84 16.76 -7.82
N PHE A 10 -1.34 16.03 -8.82
CA PHE A 10 -1.84 14.69 -9.13
C PHE A 10 -1.58 13.68 -8.00
N ASP A 11 -2.61 12.96 -7.60
CA ASP A 11 -2.61 11.96 -6.53
C ASP A 11 -3.13 10.61 -7.05
N PHE A 12 -2.30 9.55 -7.00
CA PHE A 12 -2.72 8.22 -7.46
C PHE A 12 -3.74 7.56 -6.53
N THR A 13 -3.88 8.06 -5.30
CA THR A 13 -4.80 7.55 -4.28
C THR A 13 -6.12 8.32 -4.21
N ASP A 14 -6.32 9.30 -5.09
CA ASP A 14 -7.56 10.07 -5.19
C ASP A 14 -8.75 9.14 -5.51
N PRO A 15 -9.73 8.99 -4.60
CA PRO A 15 -10.90 8.14 -4.83
C PRO A 15 -11.75 8.57 -6.02
N ASP A 16 -11.85 9.87 -6.31
CA ASP A 16 -12.67 10.37 -7.41
C ASP A 16 -12.01 10.04 -8.76
N LEU A 17 -10.69 10.20 -8.86
CA LEU A 17 -9.92 9.71 -10.01
C LEU A 17 -10.15 8.22 -10.23
N LEU A 18 -10.00 7.40 -9.19
CA LEU A 18 -10.10 5.94 -9.26
C LEU A 18 -11.53 5.45 -9.52
N HIS A 19 -12.54 6.21 -9.11
CA HIS A 19 -13.94 5.96 -9.46
C HIS A 19 -14.17 6.10 -10.97
N HIS A 20 -13.51 7.07 -11.61
CA HIS A 20 -13.68 7.33 -13.04
C HIS A 20 -12.78 6.46 -13.93
N ARG A 21 -11.52 6.24 -13.55
CA ARG A 21 -10.57 5.44 -14.35
C ARG A 21 -9.36 4.99 -13.55
N VAL A 22 -8.66 3.99 -14.08
CA VAL A 22 -7.30 3.68 -13.65
C VAL A 22 -6.31 4.63 -14.37
N PRO A 23 -5.39 5.32 -13.66
CA PRO A 23 -4.43 6.26 -14.26
C PRO A 23 -3.24 5.57 -14.93
N LEU A 24 -3.53 4.69 -15.91
CA LEU A 24 -2.52 3.93 -16.63
C LEU A 24 -1.49 4.80 -17.38
N PRO A 25 -1.87 5.89 -18.06
CA PRO A 25 -0.91 6.78 -18.71
C PRO A 25 0.08 7.41 -17.72
N GLU A 26 -0.41 7.87 -16.56
CA GLU A 26 0.41 8.52 -15.54
C GLU A 26 1.38 7.52 -14.89
N PHE A 27 0.94 6.29 -14.65
CA PHE A 27 1.85 5.22 -14.24
C PHE A 27 2.92 4.90 -15.30
N ALA A 28 2.57 4.96 -16.60
CA ALA A 28 3.53 4.71 -17.68
C ALA A 28 4.59 5.81 -17.77
N GLU A 29 4.19 7.07 -17.65
CA GLU A 29 5.11 8.20 -17.66
C GLU A 29 6.05 8.18 -16.44
N LEU A 30 5.55 7.89 -15.23
CA LEU A 30 6.43 7.73 -14.06
C LEU A 30 7.44 6.61 -14.25
N ARG A 31 7.02 5.43 -14.72
CA ARG A 31 7.96 4.31 -14.96
C ARG A 31 9.10 4.70 -15.91
N ARG A 32 8.81 5.55 -16.89
CA ARG A 32 9.76 6.03 -17.89
C ARG A 32 10.69 7.12 -17.35
N ALA A 33 10.14 8.13 -16.68
CA ALA A 33 10.85 9.36 -16.34
C ALA A 33 11.36 9.40 -14.90
N GLU A 34 10.56 8.95 -13.93
CA GLU A 34 10.82 9.08 -12.50
C GLU A 34 10.10 7.96 -11.71
N PRO A 35 10.68 6.73 -11.70
CA PRO A 35 9.94 5.54 -11.28
C PRO A 35 9.64 5.46 -9.78
N VAL A 36 10.35 6.24 -8.98
CA VAL A 36 10.12 6.45 -7.55
C VAL A 36 9.96 7.95 -7.33
N ARG A 37 8.74 8.38 -6.98
CA ARG A 37 8.38 9.81 -6.92
C ARG A 37 7.69 10.14 -5.61
N TRP A 38 8.07 11.25 -4.98
CA TRP A 38 7.31 11.82 -3.88
C TRP A 38 6.04 12.49 -4.41
N ILE A 39 4.89 12.08 -3.87
CA ILE A 39 3.56 12.63 -4.14
C ILE A 39 3.11 13.39 -2.89
N PRO A 40 3.14 14.73 -2.90
CA PRO A 40 2.72 15.52 -1.74
C PRO A 40 1.21 15.42 -1.54
N GLN A 41 0.77 15.36 -0.28
CA GLN A 41 -0.63 15.41 0.10
C GLN A 41 -0.81 16.33 1.32
N PRO A 42 -1.94 17.05 1.42
CA PRO A 42 -2.32 17.73 2.65
C PRO A 42 -2.45 16.75 3.81
N ALA A 43 -1.93 17.12 4.98
CA ALA A 43 -2.09 16.34 6.20
C ALA A 43 -3.57 16.09 6.51
N GLY A 44 -3.90 14.85 6.84
CA GLY A 44 -5.25 14.38 7.14
C GLY A 44 -6.04 13.90 5.92
N LEU A 45 -5.67 14.30 4.69
CA LEU A 45 -6.47 14.00 3.48
C LEU A 45 -6.67 12.49 3.25
N ALA A 46 -5.63 11.70 3.53
CA ALA A 46 -5.65 10.24 3.37
C ALA A 46 -5.93 9.48 4.68
N GLY A 47 -6.31 10.19 5.75
CA GLY A 47 -6.38 9.65 7.12
C GLY A 47 -5.02 9.57 7.82
N PHE A 48 -3.94 10.00 7.15
CA PHE A 48 -2.58 10.10 7.70
C PHE A 48 -2.18 11.56 7.89
N GLN A 49 -1.35 11.84 8.90
CA GLN A 49 -0.93 13.20 9.25
C GLN A 49 0.44 13.57 8.63
N ASP A 50 0.98 12.72 7.76
CA ASP A 50 2.18 12.99 6.98
C ASP A 50 1.85 13.87 5.75
N GLU A 51 2.90 14.30 5.06
CA GLU A 51 2.81 15.29 3.97
C GLU A 51 2.77 14.65 2.57
N GLY A 52 2.49 13.33 2.49
CA GLY A 52 2.47 12.57 1.25
C GLY A 52 3.12 11.19 1.35
N TYR A 53 3.40 10.61 0.19
CA TYR A 53 3.95 9.26 0.07
C TYR A 53 4.90 9.11 -1.13
N TRP A 54 5.69 8.03 -1.13
CA TRP A 54 6.50 7.63 -2.27
C TRP A 54 5.71 6.70 -3.20
N ALA A 55 5.43 7.13 -4.42
CA ALA A 55 4.89 6.29 -5.48
C ALA A 55 6.02 5.45 -6.10
N VAL A 56 5.93 4.12 -5.94
CA VAL A 56 6.89 3.14 -6.47
C VAL A 56 6.25 2.40 -7.65
N THR A 57 6.75 2.62 -8.87
CA THR A 57 6.01 2.26 -10.10
C THR A 57 6.65 1.16 -10.94
N ARG A 58 7.89 0.74 -10.65
CA ARG A 58 8.55 -0.38 -11.34
C ARG A 58 8.43 -1.66 -10.53
N HIS A 59 8.21 -2.77 -11.24
CA HIS A 59 8.09 -4.09 -10.64
C HIS A 59 9.30 -4.46 -9.75
N ALA A 60 10.53 -4.17 -10.18
CA ALA A 60 11.72 -4.47 -9.41
C ALA A 60 11.74 -3.75 -8.05
N ASP A 61 11.31 -2.49 -8.02
CA ASP A 61 11.28 -1.67 -6.81
C ASP A 61 10.15 -2.11 -5.88
N VAL A 62 8.97 -2.43 -6.42
CA VAL A 62 7.85 -3.00 -5.64
C VAL A 62 8.27 -4.34 -5.00
N LYS A 63 8.97 -5.19 -5.76
CA LYS A 63 9.50 -6.46 -5.24
C LYS A 63 10.50 -6.20 -4.12
N TYR A 64 11.41 -5.24 -4.29
CA TYR A 64 12.35 -4.86 -3.25
C TYR A 64 11.63 -4.43 -1.96
N VAL A 65 10.68 -3.50 -2.05
CA VAL A 65 9.88 -3.06 -0.90
C VAL A 65 9.18 -4.24 -0.21
N SER A 66 8.61 -5.14 -1.01
CA SER A 66 7.83 -6.28 -0.53
C SER A 66 8.67 -7.37 0.16
N THR A 67 9.98 -7.44 -0.11
CA THR A 67 10.87 -8.49 0.44
C THR A 67 11.80 -8.00 1.54
N HIS A 68 11.73 -6.72 1.93
CA HIS A 68 12.57 -6.13 2.98
C HIS A 68 11.70 -5.57 4.13
N PRO A 69 10.95 -6.42 4.86
CA PRO A 69 10.07 -5.99 5.94
C PRO A 69 10.81 -5.35 7.13
N GLU A 70 12.12 -5.56 7.24
CA GLU A 70 12.98 -4.89 8.21
C GLU A 70 13.20 -3.40 7.90
N ILE A 71 12.89 -2.97 6.67
CA ILE A 71 12.94 -1.58 6.21
C ILE A 71 11.52 -1.03 6.00
N TYR A 72 10.63 -1.83 5.40
CA TYR A 72 9.27 -1.42 5.01
C TYR A 72 8.21 -2.12 5.86
N SER A 73 7.82 -1.47 6.95
CA SER A 73 6.85 -1.96 7.91
C SER A 73 5.42 -1.96 7.37
N SER A 74 4.70 -3.06 7.58
CA SER A 74 3.24 -3.13 7.40
C SER A 74 2.49 -2.76 8.70
N TYR A 75 3.16 -2.75 9.85
CA TYR A 75 2.56 -2.41 11.14
C TYR A 75 2.40 -0.91 11.38
N LEU A 76 3.39 -0.09 10.98
CA LEU A 76 3.46 1.33 11.37
C LEU A 76 2.24 2.13 10.89
N ASN A 77 1.86 2.01 9.62
CA ASN A 77 0.72 2.72 9.03
C ASN A 77 -0.26 1.82 8.26
N THR A 78 -0.18 0.50 8.48
CA THR A 78 -0.99 -0.52 7.77
C THR A 78 -0.67 -0.60 6.26
N ALA A 79 -1.22 -1.60 5.58
CA ALA A 79 -1.08 -1.76 4.14
C ALA A 79 -2.11 -0.95 3.32
N ILE A 80 -3.13 -0.37 3.97
CA ILE A 80 -4.15 0.45 3.29
C ILE A 80 -3.61 1.87 3.14
N ILE A 81 -3.61 2.37 1.90
CA ILE A 81 -2.94 3.62 1.52
C ILE A 81 -3.85 4.85 1.50
N ARG A 82 -5.16 4.68 1.70
CA ARG A 82 -6.14 5.79 1.71
C ARG A 82 -7.33 5.45 2.61
N PHE A 83 -7.60 6.32 3.57
CA PHE A 83 -8.81 6.31 4.38
C PHE A 83 -9.63 7.58 4.17
N HIS A 84 -10.81 7.63 4.79
CA HIS A 84 -11.58 8.86 4.91
C HIS A 84 -10.80 9.89 5.73
N GLU A 85 -10.90 11.17 5.38
CA GLU A 85 -10.19 12.28 6.04
C GLU A 85 -10.52 12.46 7.54
N HIS A 86 -11.62 11.84 8.00
CA HIS A 86 -12.05 11.86 9.40
C HIS A 86 -11.72 10.57 10.16
N MET A 87 -10.98 9.65 9.51
CA MET A 87 -10.53 8.42 10.15
C MET A 87 -9.63 8.76 11.33
N GLN A 88 -10.00 8.24 12.51
CA GLN A 88 -9.21 8.44 13.72
C GLN A 88 -8.02 7.48 13.75
N ARG A 89 -6.92 7.92 14.38
CA ARG A 89 -5.70 7.12 14.46
C ARG A 89 -5.93 5.75 15.11
N ASP A 90 -6.75 5.70 16.16
CA ASP A 90 -7.07 4.45 16.86
C ASP A 90 -7.78 3.43 15.96
N ALA A 91 -8.62 3.90 15.01
CA ALA A 91 -9.30 3.04 14.06
C ALA A 91 -8.35 2.48 12.99
N ILE A 92 -7.31 3.24 12.61
CA ILE A 92 -6.22 2.75 11.74
C ILE A 92 -5.40 1.72 12.50
N ASP A 93 -5.00 2.04 13.73
CA ASP A 93 -4.16 1.19 14.56
C ASP A 93 -4.85 -0.13 14.95
N ALA A 94 -6.18 -0.15 15.08
CA ALA A 94 -6.94 -1.38 15.30
C ALA A 94 -6.74 -2.43 14.19
N GLN A 95 -6.40 -2.01 12.96
CA GLN A 95 -6.17 -2.92 11.84
C GLN A 95 -4.87 -3.72 11.97
N ARG A 96 -3.96 -3.36 12.89
CA ARG A 96 -2.73 -4.11 13.22
C ARG A 96 -3.00 -5.51 13.76
N LEU A 97 -4.25 -5.78 14.19
CA LEU A 97 -4.70 -7.10 14.62
C LEU A 97 -4.92 -8.08 13.45
N ILE A 98 -5.00 -7.57 12.22
CA ILE A 98 -5.15 -8.38 11.00
C ILE A 98 -3.76 -8.81 10.54
N LEU A 99 -3.58 -10.09 10.19
CA LEU A 99 -2.30 -10.66 9.76
C LEU A 99 -1.58 -9.81 8.68
N LEU A 100 -2.34 -9.20 7.76
CA LEU A 100 -1.81 -8.33 6.70
C LEU A 100 -1.00 -7.13 7.23
N ASN A 101 -1.35 -6.61 8.41
CA ASN A 101 -0.77 -5.39 8.98
C ASN A 101 0.17 -5.69 10.16
N MET A 102 0.75 -6.89 10.18
CA MET A 102 1.74 -7.30 11.17
C MET A 102 3.13 -7.33 10.55
N ASP A 103 4.15 -7.07 11.36
CA ASP A 103 5.55 -7.28 11.00
C ASP A 103 6.12 -8.54 11.68
N PRO A 104 7.23 -9.10 11.18
CA PRO A 104 8.00 -10.10 11.92
C PRO A 104 8.45 -9.57 13.31
N PRO A 105 8.52 -10.43 14.34
CA PRO A 105 8.31 -11.88 14.31
C PRO A 105 6.84 -12.32 14.43
N GLU A 106 5.91 -11.43 14.82
CA GLU A 106 4.52 -11.80 15.09
C GLU A 106 3.78 -12.24 13.83
N HIS A 107 3.95 -11.52 12.72
CA HIS A 107 3.44 -11.93 11.40
C HIS A 107 3.88 -13.35 11.07
N THR A 108 5.16 -13.67 11.27
CA THR A 108 5.72 -15.00 10.97
C THR A 108 5.04 -16.08 11.79
N ARG A 109 4.83 -15.84 13.10
CA ARG A 109 4.16 -16.78 14.00
C ARG A 109 2.70 -17.03 13.61
N VAL A 110 1.93 -15.96 13.39
CA VAL A 110 0.51 -16.06 13.04
C VAL A 110 0.33 -16.70 11.65
N ARG A 111 1.15 -16.30 10.66
CA ARG A 111 1.14 -16.89 9.31
C ARG A 111 1.42 -18.39 9.32
N GLN A 112 2.33 -18.86 10.18
CA GLN A 112 2.63 -20.29 10.30
C GLN A 112 1.44 -21.14 10.77
N ILE A 113 0.51 -20.55 11.53
CA ILE A 113 -0.73 -21.20 11.95
C ILE A 113 -1.73 -21.18 10.79
N VAL A 114 -1.97 -20.00 10.20
CA VAL A 114 -2.95 -19.79 9.12
C VAL A 114 -2.64 -20.64 7.89
N GLN A 115 -1.37 -20.73 7.48
CA GLN A 115 -0.97 -21.45 6.25
C GLN A 115 -1.35 -22.93 6.23
N ARG A 116 -1.62 -23.55 7.39
CA ARG A 116 -2.06 -24.96 7.48
C ARG A 116 -3.41 -25.18 6.81
N GLY A 117 -4.27 -24.16 6.80
CA GLY A 117 -5.56 -24.17 6.09
C GLY A 117 -5.43 -24.00 4.58
N PHE A 118 -4.28 -23.56 4.07
CA PHE A 118 -4.06 -23.24 2.66
C PHE A 118 -3.09 -24.22 1.98
N THR A 119 -2.92 -25.43 2.52
CA THR A 119 -2.12 -26.45 1.86
C THR A 119 -2.78 -26.90 0.56
N PRO A 120 -2.04 -27.39 -0.45
CA PRO A 120 -2.63 -27.90 -1.69
C PRO A 120 -3.72 -28.97 -1.47
N ARG A 121 -3.58 -29.78 -0.41
CA ARG A 121 -4.61 -30.77 -0.01
C ARG A 121 -5.87 -30.10 0.51
N ALA A 122 -5.74 -29.11 1.40
CA ALA A 122 -6.88 -28.41 1.98
C ALA A 122 -7.68 -27.65 0.92
N ILE A 123 -7.01 -27.02 -0.05
CA ILE A 123 -7.68 -26.30 -1.15
C ILE A 123 -8.43 -27.27 -2.08
N ARG A 124 -7.80 -28.39 -2.50
CA ARG A 124 -8.47 -29.38 -3.35
C ARG A 124 -9.73 -29.98 -2.72
N ALA A 125 -9.76 -30.10 -1.39
CA ALA A 125 -10.95 -30.58 -0.68
C ALA A 125 -12.15 -29.61 -0.75
N LEU A 126 -11.97 -28.37 -1.25
CA LEU A 126 -13.06 -27.40 -1.46
C LEU A 126 -13.65 -27.47 -2.88
N GLU A 127 -13.04 -28.23 -3.80
CA GLU A 127 -13.52 -28.39 -5.18
C GLU A 127 -14.59 -29.49 -5.30
N GLU A 128 -14.80 -30.26 -4.23
CA GLU A 128 -15.84 -31.29 -4.08
C GLU A 128 -17.10 -30.71 -3.42
#